data_AF-A0A497AQS0-F1
#
_entry.id   AF-A0A497AQS0-F1
#
_cell.length_a   1.000
_cell.length_b   1.000
_cell.length_c   1.000
_cell.angle_alpha   90.00
_cell.angle_beta   90.00
_cell.angle_gamma   90.00
#
_symmetry.space_group_name_H-M   'P 1'
#
loop_
_entity.id
_entity.type
_entity.pdbx_description
1 polymer ?
#
loop_
_entity_poly.entity_id
_entity_poly.type
_entity_poly.pdbx_seq_one_letter_code
_entity_poly.pdbx_strand_id
1 'polypeptide(L)' 'MKISCCWLYAISKYGYPVSVPDIMRALGEMADLGFQYVELEGGVQQDNLLQVYAHRLEIKKRCGELGLK' A
#
# COMPACT_ATOMS: atom_id res chain seq x y z
N MET A 1 -18.46 11.85 4.49
CA MET A 1 -17.68 10.97 5.40
C MET A 1 -16.50 10.43 4.61
N LYS A 2 -15.28 10.38 5.19
CA LYS A 2 -14.10 9.79 4.54
C LYS A 2 -13.84 8.43 5.18
N ILE A 3 -13.76 7.37 4.37
CA ILE A 3 -13.48 6.00 4.81
C ILE A 3 -12.12 5.61 4.24
N SER A 4 -11.22 5.14 5.11
CA SER A 4 -9.88 4.66 4.74
C SER A 4 -9.84 3.14 4.79
N CYS A 5 -9.17 2.52 3.83
CA CYS A 5 -8.78 1.12 3.93
C CYS A 5 -7.57 1.01 4.86
N CYS A 6 -7.70 0.26 5.95
CA CYS A 6 -6.61 0.03 6.88
C CYS A 6 -5.54 -0.87 6.25
N TRP A 7 -4.26 -0.59 6.51
CA TRP A 7 -3.15 -1.37 5.94
C TRP A 7 -3.17 -2.84 6.36
N LEU A 8 -3.89 -3.17 7.45
CA LEU A 8 -4.16 -4.54 7.86
C LEU A 8 -4.79 -5.40 6.76
N TYR A 9 -5.51 -4.81 5.78
CA TYR A 9 -5.97 -5.53 4.58
C TYR A 9 -4.79 -6.16 3.82
N ALA A 10 -3.75 -5.37 3.53
CA ALA A 10 -2.58 -5.86 2.80
C ALA A 10 -1.79 -6.88 3.64
N ILE A 11 -1.60 -6.60 4.94
CA ILE A 11 -0.89 -7.50 5.86
C ILE A 11 -1.59 -8.86 5.96
N SER A 12 -2.91 -8.86 6.13
CA SER A 12 -3.69 -10.10 6.28
C SER A 12 -3.71 -10.97 5.02
N LYS A 13 -3.47 -10.36 3.84
CA LYS A 13 -3.48 -11.05 2.55
C LYS A 13 -2.09 -11.45 2.06
N TYR A 14 -1.07 -10.63 2.29
CA TYR A 14 0.28 -10.79 1.74
C TYR A 14 1.34 -11.12 2.80
N GLY A 15 0.97 -11.13 4.08
CA GLY A 15 1.89 -11.32 5.20
C GLY A 15 2.56 -10.02 5.67
N TYR A 16 3.43 -10.14 6.67
CA TYR A 16 4.20 -9.02 7.21
C TYR A 16 5.70 -9.32 7.19
N PRO A 17 6.55 -8.45 6.63
CA PRO A 17 6.20 -7.19 5.97
C PRO A 17 5.71 -7.39 4.52
N VAL A 18 4.88 -6.46 4.01
CA VAL A 18 4.37 -6.52 2.63
C VAL A 18 5.47 -6.10 1.64
N SER A 19 5.80 -6.95 0.67
CA SER A 19 6.84 -6.65 -0.34
C SER A 19 6.41 -5.51 -1.28
N VAL A 20 7.35 -4.74 -1.86
CA VAL A 20 7.02 -3.64 -2.79
C VAL A 20 6.13 -4.10 -3.96
N PRO A 21 6.38 -5.24 -4.63
CA PRO A 21 5.47 -5.76 -5.65
C PRO A 21 4.04 -6.04 -5.13
N ASP A 22 3.91 -6.53 -3.90
CA ASP A 22 2.60 -6.79 -3.29
C ASP A 22 1.90 -5.50 -2.86
N ILE A 23 2.65 -4.45 -2.46
CA ILE A 23 2.11 -3.10 -2.24
C ILE A 23 1.41 -2.60 -3.51
N MET A 24 2.04 -2.72 -4.67
CA MET A 24 1.46 -2.25 -5.94
C MET A 24 0.16 -2.98 -6.30
N ARG A 25 0.08 -4.28 -5.97
CA ARG A 25 -1.13 -5.10 -6.15
C ARG A 25 -2.21 -4.71 -5.16
N ALA A 26 -1.87 -4.61 -3.87
CA ALA A 26 -2.80 -4.25 -2.81
C ALA A 26 -3.45 -2.88 -3.06
N LEU A 27 -2.70 -1.89 -3.55
CA LEU A 27 -3.26 -0.59 -3.93
C LEU A 27 -4.30 -0.71 -5.05
N GLY A 28 -4.03 -1.51 -6.09
CA GLY A 28 -5.00 -1.77 -7.15
C GLY A 28 -6.29 -2.39 -6.61
N GLU A 29 -6.15 -3.39 -5.73
CA GLU A 29 -7.29 -4.08 -5.13
C GLU A 29 -8.10 -3.17 -4.20
N MET A 30 -7.44 -2.31 -3.41
CA MET A 30 -8.12 -1.32 -2.57
C MET A 30 -8.91 -0.30 -3.41
N ALA A 31 -8.37 0.11 -4.57
CA ALA A 31 -9.08 0.96 -5.51
C ALA A 31 -10.28 0.24 -6.14
N ASP A 32 -10.13 -1.02 -6.55
CA ASP A 32 -11.20 -1.84 -7.12
C ASP A 32 -12.34 -2.12 -6.11
N LEU A 33 -12.01 -2.16 -4.81
CA LEU A 33 -12.99 -2.22 -3.72
C LEU A 33 -13.72 -0.89 -3.47
N GLY A 34 -13.35 0.19 -4.17
CA GLY A 34 -13.97 1.50 -4.09
C GLY A 34 -13.44 2.42 -3.00
N PHE A 35 -12.32 2.09 -2.36
CA PHE A 35 -11.69 2.99 -1.39
C PHE A 35 -11.00 4.16 -2.10
N GLN A 36 -11.10 5.35 -1.49
CA GLN A 36 -10.39 6.55 -1.96
C GLN A 36 -9.22 6.93 -1.07
N TYR A 37 -9.22 6.45 0.17
CA TYR A 37 -8.18 6.70 1.17
C TYR A 37 -7.60 5.36 1.59
N VAL A 38 -6.27 5.26 1.65
CA VAL A 38 -5.58 4.03 2.04
C VAL A 38 -4.42 4.35 2.97
N GLU A 39 -4.20 3.47 3.93
CA GLU A 39 -2.97 3.51 4.72
C GLU A 39 -1.84 2.78 3.99
N LEU A 40 -0.60 3.07 4.35
CA LEU A 40 0.57 2.31 3.93
C LEU A 40 1.59 2.32 5.06
N GLU A 41 2.07 1.13 5.44
CA GLU A 41 3.09 0.98 6.47
C GLU A 41 4.29 0.18 5.96
N GLY A 42 5.49 0.63 6.32
CA GLY A 42 6.72 -0.13 6.15
C GLY A 42 7.07 -0.89 7.43
N GLY A 43 7.45 -2.16 7.30
CA GLY A 43 7.92 -2.97 8.43
C GLY A 43 9.43 -2.87 8.65
N VAL A 44 9.89 -3.09 9.88
CA VAL A 44 11.33 -3.05 10.23
C VAL A 44 12.08 -4.34 9.88
N GLN A 45 11.37 -5.42 9.56
CA GLN A 45 11.99 -6.69 9.17
C GLN A 45 12.43 -6.64 7.71
N GLN A 46 13.52 -7.36 7.39
CA GLN A 46 13.98 -7.59 6.00
C GLN A 46 14.21 -6.31 5.20
N ASP A 47 14.67 -5.24 5.86
CA ASP A 47 14.88 -3.90 5.26
C ASP A 47 13.64 -3.32 4.56
N ASN A 48 12.44 -3.80 4.88
CA ASN A 48 11.23 -3.43 4.16
C ASN A 48 10.95 -1.93 4.21
N LEU A 49 11.13 -1.29 5.36
CA LEU A 49 10.98 0.16 5.50
C LEU A 49 11.92 0.92 4.54
N LEU A 50 13.16 0.47 4.37
CA LEU A 50 14.12 1.09 3.46
C LEU A 50 13.72 0.88 1.99
N GLN A 51 13.21 -0.31 1.65
CA GLN A 51 12.70 -0.60 0.32
C GLN A 51 11.46 0.26 0.00
N VAL A 52 10.49 0.33 0.91
CA VAL A 52 9.32 1.20 0.78
C VAL A 52 9.74 2.66 0.62
N TYR A 53 10.71 3.12 1.41
CA TYR A 53 11.24 4.47 1.28
C TYR A 53 11.91 4.71 -0.07
N ALA A 54 12.71 3.76 -0.57
CA ALA A 54 13.37 3.84 -1.86
C ALA A 54 12.35 3.92 -3.01
N HIS A 55 11.25 3.17 -2.93
CA HIS A 55 10.19 3.12 -3.94
C HIS A 55 9.03 4.11 -3.71
N ARG A 56 9.11 5.00 -2.71
CA ARG A 56 8.00 5.90 -2.33
C ARG A 56 7.43 6.74 -3.46
N LEU A 57 8.25 7.16 -4.44
CA LEU A 57 7.79 7.96 -5.58
C LEU A 57 7.00 7.11 -6.58
N GLU A 58 7.43 5.87 -6.79
CA GLU A 58 6.73 4.90 -7.64
C GLU A 58 5.39 4.52 -7.01
N ILE A 59 5.39 4.23 -5.70
CA ILE A 59 4.17 3.95 -4.92
C ILE A 59 3.22 5.15 -4.99
N LYS A 60 3.72 6.37 -4.77
CA LYS A 60 2.90 7.60 -4.87
C LYS A 60 2.34 7.80 -6.26
N LYS A 61 3.13 7.54 -7.31
CA LYS A 61 2.67 7.59 -8.71
C LYS A 61 1.52 6.61 -8.92
N ARG A 62 1.67 5.37 -8.43
CA ARG A 62 0.63 4.33 -8.52
C ARG A 62 -0.66 4.74 -7.81
N CYS A 63 -0.57 5.32 -6.61
CA CYS A 63 -1.74 5.88 -5.94
C CYS A 63 -2.45 6.95 -6.79
N GLY A 64 -1.68 7.84 -7.42
CA GLY A 64 -2.22 8.87 -8.32
C GLY A 64 -2.93 8.30 -9.54
N GLU A 65 -2.37 7.27 -10.18
CA GLU A 65 -2.99 6.56 -11.31
C GLU A 65 -4.31 5.86 -10.92
N LEU A 66 -4.42 5.40 -9.67
CA LEU A 66 -5.59 4.72 -9.13
C LEU A 66 -6.60 5.67 -8.46
N GLY A 67 -6.30 6.98 -8.37
CA GLY A 67 -7.14 7.95 -7.68
C GLY A 67 -7.16 7.81 -6.15
N LEU A 68 -6.19 7.11 -5.57
CA LEU A 68 -6.03 6.90 -4.12
C LEU A 68 -5.32 8.09 -3.46
N LYS A 69 -5.67 8.33 -2.19
CA LYS A 69 -5.15 9.42 -1.35
C LYS A 69 -4.55 8.89 -0.05
#